data_AF-A0A9W8ZHT3-F1
#
_entry.id   AF-A0A9W8ZHT3-F1
#
_cell.length_a   1.000
_cell.length_b   1.000
_cell.length_c   1.000
_cell.angle_alpha   90.00
_cell.angle_beta   90.00
_cell.angle_gamma   90.00
#
_symmetry.space_group_name_H-M   'P 1'
#
loop_
_entity.id
_entity.type
_entity.pdbx_description
1 polymer ?
#
loop_
_entity_poly.entity_id
_entity_poly.type
_entity_poly.pdbx_seq_one_letter_code
_entity_poly.pdbx_strand_id
1 'polypeptide(L)'
;MPEEWEGPVRMWDGSVPPAQAPDPNDHLQYMRLALDQAQESPPKPTNFCVGAILVDGETGTILERGYTLECEGNTHAEQCCLIKFAKKHGLPEERAGEVLPASTVIYTTMEPCNKRSVGNVPCVDRLIRTKGPDGQPRIKKVYLGVKEPEKFVGANEGIAKLRENGIECIHVPGLEERILQVATAGHET
;
A
#
# COMPACT_ATOMS: atom_id res chain seq x y z
N MET A 1 34.02 0.50 -5.80
CA MET A 1 33.52 -0.70 -5.11
C MET A 1 32.09 -0.38 -4.74
N PRO A 2 31.08 -1.15 -5.20
CA PRO A 2 29.69 -0.87 -4.90
C PRO A 2 29.47 -1.10 -3.40
N GLU A 3 28.76 -0.17 -2.75
CA GLU A 3 28.40 -0.27 -1.34
C GLU A 3 27.62 -1.57 -1.09
N GLU A 4 28.02 -2.28 -0.04
CA GLU A 4 27.42 -3.54 0.39
C GLU A 4 25.98 -3.27 0.85
N TRP A 5 25.03 -3.88 0.13
CA TRP A 5 23.63 -3.93 0.49
C TRP A 5 23.46 -4.86 1.70
N GLU A 6 23.23 -4.31 2.89
CA GLU A 6 23.07 -5.07 4.14
C GLU A 6 21.72 -5.81 4.29
N GLY A 7 20.95 -5.98 3.21
CA GLY A 7 19.65 -6.65 3.29
C GLY A 7 18.57 -5.79 3.96
N PRO A 8 17.37 -6.34 4.21
CA PRO A 8 16.22 -5.58 4.67
C PRO A 8 16.49 -4.91 6.03
N VAL A 9 16.07 -3.65 6.17
CA VAL A 9 16.06 -2.95 7.45
C VAL A 9 15.03 -3.63 8.36
N ARG A 10 15.51 -4.64 9.10
CA ARG A 10 14.79 -5.42 10.12
C ARG A 10 13.45 -5.96 9.64
N MET A 11 13.47 -7.19 9.15
CA MET A 11 12.31 -8.09 9.24
C MET A 11 11.83 -8.06 10.70
N TRP A 12 10.66 -7.48 10.95
CA TRP A 12 10.05 -7.53 12.26
C TRP A 12 9.35 -8.88 12.42
N ASP A 13 9.99 -9.81 13.10
CA ASP A 13 9.46 -11.13 13.48
C ASP A 13 9.49 -11.38 15.01
N GLY A 14 9.85 -10.38 15.83
CA GLY A 14 10.11 -10.53 17.27
C GLY A 14 9.12 -9.85 18.24
N SER A 15 9.09 -10.36 19.47
CA SER A 15 8.20 -10.03 20.59
C SER A 15 8.61 -8.81 21.45
N VAL A 16 9.57 -7.99 21.01
CA VAL A 16 10.14 -6.88 21.79
C VAL A 16 9.85 -5.55 21.09
N PRO A 17 8.91 -4.70 21.56
CA PRO A 17 8.59 -3.39 20.97
C PRO A 17 9.85 -2.58 20.67
N PRO A 18 9.92 -1.83 19.56
CA PRO A 18 11.06 -0.97 19.29
C PRO A 18 11.29 -0.02 20.47
N ALA A 19 12.56 0.22 20.81
CA ALA A 19 12.96 1.06 21.94
C ALA A 19 12.50 2.53 21.83
N GLN A 20 11.98 2.92 20.66
CA GLN A 20 11.43 4.23 20.36
C GLN A 20 10.05 4.03 19.71
N ALA A 21 9.09 4.88 20.05
CA ALA A 21 7.78 4.87 19.40
C ALA A 21 7.95 5.15 17.89
N PRO A 22 7.09 4.59 17.02
CA PRO A 22 7.17 4.85 15.58
C PRO A 22 7.08 6.35 15.29
N ASP A 23 7.98 6.90 14.48
CA ASP A 23 7.84 8.27 13.97
C ASP A 23 6.83 8.25 12.82
N PRO A 24 5.66 8.93 12.93
CA PRO A 24 4.71 9.02 11.83
C PRO A 24 5.27 9.70 10.56
N ASN A 25 6.39 10.44 10.68
CA ASN A 25 7.02 11.16 9.58
C ASN A 25 8.19 10.41 8.92
N ASP A 26 8.57 9.21 9.42
CA ASP A 26 9.59 8.38 8.77
C ASP A 26 9.01 7.63 7.56
N HIS A 27 8.65 8.40 6.55
CA HIS A 27 7.99 7.92 5.33
C HIS A 27 8.85 6.90 4.57
N LEU A 28 10.18 7.05 4.63
CA LEU A 28 11.11 6.12 4.01
C LEU A 28 11.08 4.75 4.71
N GLN A 29 11.03 4.72 6.04
CA GLN A 29 10.90 3.46 6.78
C GLN A 29 9.59 2.74 6.47
N TYR A 30 8.45 3.44 6.40
CA TYR A 30 7.19 2.79 6.01
C TYR A 30 7.21 2.29 4.57
N MET A 31 7.85 3.02 3.64
CA MET A 31 8.01 2.55 2.25
C MET A 31 8.91 1.32 2.15
N ARG A 32 9.98 1.23 2.97
CA ARG A 32 10.79 0.01 3.10
C ARG A 32 9.96 -1.17 3.59
N LEU A 33 9.12 -0.95 4.61
CA LEU A 33 8.22 -1.99 5.10
C LEU A 33 7.20 -2.43 4.03
N ALA A 34 6.67 -1.48 3.24
CA ALA A 34 5.79 -1.80 2.12
C ALA A 34 6.53 -2.64 1.05
N LEU A 35 7.80 -2.32 0.79
CA LEU A 35 8.66 -3.10 -0.11
C LEU A 35 8.99 -4.50 0.44
N ASP A 36 9.15 -4.65 1.75
CA ASP A 36 9.27 -5.97 2.38
C ASP A 36 7.99 -6.79 2.19
N GLN A 37 6.81 -6.19 2.34
CA GLN A 37 5.55 -6.88 2.02
C GLN A 37 5.48 -7.27 0.54
N ALA A 38 5.93 -6.42 -0.38
CA ALA A 38 5.92 -6.72 -1.80
C ALA A 38 6.70 -8.00 -2.15
N GLN A 39 7.79 -8.28 -1.42
CA GLN A 39 8.62 -9.48 -1.62
C GLN A 39 7.92 -10.79 -1.19
N GLU A 40 6.87 -10.72 -0.38
CA GLU A 40 6.04 -11.87 0.00
C GLU A 40 5.01 -12.23 -1.09
N SER A 41 4.80 -11.34 -2.08
CA SER A 41 3.88 -11.60 -3.18
C SER A 41 4.45 -12.66 -4.13
N PRO A 42 3.69 -13.73 -4.44
CA PRO A 42 4.16 -14.76 -5.35
C PRO A 42 4.35 -14.16 -6.75
N PRO A 43 5.56 -14.21 -7.34
CA PRO A 43 5.83 -13.62 -8.64
C PRO A 43 5.01 -14.31 -9.72
N LYS A 44 4.33 -13.52 -10.57
CA LYS A 44 3.56 -14.01 -11.72
C LYS A 44 3.80 -13.16 -12.95
N PRO A 45 3.70 -13.71 -14.17
CA PRO A 45 3.83 -12.95 -15.42
C PRO A 45 2.74 -11.87 -15.63
N THR A 46 1.63 -11.98 -14.91
CA THR A 46 0.42 -11.15 -15.11
C THR A 46 0.16 -10.15 -13.99
N ASN A 47 0.98 -10.15 -12.93
CA ASN A 47 0.73 -9.36 -11.73
C ASN A 47 2.03 -8.79 -11.20
N PHE A 48 2.02 -7.49 -10.90
CA PHE A 48 3.12 -6.88 -10.15
C PHE A 48 3.12 -7.34 -8.69
N CYS A 49 4.31 -7.64 -8.17
CA CYS A 49 4.54 -7.80 -6.73
C CYS A 49 4.50 -6.42 -6.05
N VAL A 50 3.34 -6.05 -5.50
CA VAL A 50 3.12 -4.78 -4.81
C VAL A 50 2.93 -5.05 -3.34
N GLY A 51 3.38 -4.14 -2.49
CA GLY A 51 3.16 -4.18 -1.06
C GLY A 51 2.64 -2.85 -0.55
N ALA A 52 1.88 -2.90 0.53
CA ALA A 52 1.26 -1.75 1.14
C ALA A 52 1.20 -1.88 2.67
N ILE A 53 1.21 -0.73 3.35
CA ILE A 53 1.08 -0.61 4.80
C ILE A 53 0.02 0.46 5.10
N LEU A 54 -0.98 0.11 5.90
CA LEU A 54 -1.96 1.04 6.45
C LEU A 54 -1.48 1.54 7.82
N VAL A 55 -1.44 2.85 8.01
CA VAL A 55 -0.82 3.49 9.19
C VAL A 55 -1.75 4.56 9.75
N ASP A 56 -1.82 4.66 11.07
CA ASP A 56 -2.36 5.85 11.73
C ASP A 56 -1.34 6.99 11.61
N GLY A 57 -1.65 8.00 10.81
CA GLY A 57 -0.74 9.11 10.53
C GLY A 57 -0.46 10.04 11.71
N GLU A 58 -1.18 9.92 12.82
CA GLU A 58 -0.91 10.69 14.05
C GLU A 58 0.04 9.95 14.99
N THR A 59 -0.14 8.64 15.13
CA THR A 59 0.62 7.81 16.09
C THR A 59 1.78 7.04 15.46
N GLY A 60 1.82 6.90 14.14
CA GLY A 60 2.75 6.01 13.43
C GLY A 60 2.44 4.52 13.59
N THR A 61 1.29 4.18 14.20
CA THR A 61 0.91 2.79 14.43
C THR A 61 0.55 2.11 13.11
N ILE A 62 1.19 0.98 12.80
CA ILE A 62 0.80 0.14 11.66
C ILE A 62 -0.52 -0.57 12.01
N LEU A 63 -1.57 -0.23 11.26
CA LEU A 63 -2.91 -0.79 11.40
C LEU A 63 -3.03 -2.13 10.69
N GLU A 64 -2.45 -2.23 9.48
CA GLU A 64 -2.46 -3.45 8.70
C GLU A 64 -1.36 -3.45 7.64
N ARG A 65 -0.99 -4.64 7.17
CA ARG A 65 -0.08 -4.85 6.04
C ARG A 65 -0.74 -5.64 4.94
N GLY A 66 -0.32 -5.45 3.70
CA GLY A 66 -0.86 -6.18 2.57
C GLY A 66 0.12 -6.32 1.43
N TYR A 67 -0.01 -7.39 0.66
CA TYR A 67 0.72 -7.59 -0.59
C TYR A 67 -0.17 -8.21 -1.67
N THR A 68 0.21 -8.06 -2.93
CA THR A 68 -0.54 -8.61 -4.07
C THR A 68 -0.77 -10.11 -3.90
N LEU A 69 -2.02 -10.56 -4.07
CA LEU A 69 -2.47 -11.95 -3.92
C LEU A 69 -2.37 -12.55 -2.50
N GLU A 70 -2.24 -11.72 -1.45
CA GLU A 70 -2.29 -12.21 -0.06
C GLU A 70 -3.69 -12.75 0.31
N CYS A 71 -4.74 -12.00 -0.04
CA CYS A 71 -6.12 -12.39 0.21
C CYS A 71 -6.71 -13.16 -0.98
N GLU A 72 -7.72 -13.99 -0.72
CA GLU A 72 -8.39 -14.80 -1.74
C GLU A 72 -8.84 -13.98 -2.96
N GLY A 73 -8.56 -14.51 -4.16
CA GLY A 73 -8.88 -13.88 -5.43
C GLY A 73 -7.73 -13.06 -6.01
N ASN A 74 -8.00 -12.31 -7.08
CA ASN A 74 -7.03 -11.43 -7.72
C ASN A 74 -6.94 -10.08 -6.96
N THR A 75 -6.38 -10.11 -5.76
CA THR A 75 -6.32 -8.96 -4.84
C THR A 75 -5.03 -8.16 -5.00
N HIS A 76 -5.13 -6.84 -4.87
CA HIS A 76 -3.97 -5.94 -4.82
C HIS A 76 -3.58 -5.66 -3.36
N ALA A 77 -2.39 -5.12 -3.14
CA ALA A 77 -1.85 -4.89 -1.80
C ALA A 77 -2.73 -3.95 -0.95
N GLU A 78 -3.22 -2.86 -1.52
CA GLU A 78 -4.09 -1.89 -0.83
C GLU A 78 -5.44 -2.52 -0.47
N GLN A 79 -5.97 -3.34 -1.38
CA GLN A 79 -7.18 -4.12 -1.11
C GLN A 79 -6.96 -5.13 0.02
N CYS A 80 -5.82 -5.82 0.07
CA CYS A 80 -5.49 -6.76 1.14
C CYS A 80 -5.42 -6.06 2.51
N CYS A 81 -4.84 -4.86 2.58
CA CYS A 81 -4.86 -4.05 3.80
C CYS A 81 -6.28 -3.81 4.31
N LEU A 82 -7.19 -3.35 3.44
CA LEU A 82 -8.56 -3.05 3.83
C LEU A 82 -9.36 -4.31 4.21
N ILE A 83 -9.18 -5.42 3.47
CA ILE A 83 -9.82 -6.71 3.78
C ILE A 83 -9.40 -7.20 5.17
N LYS A 84 -8.09 -7.26 5.43
CA LYS A 84 -7.57 -7.81 6.68
C LYS A 84 -7.93 -6.93 7.87
N PHE A 85 -7.82 -5.61 7.69
CA PHE A 85 -8.23 -4.66 8.72
C PHE A 85 -9.72 -4.82 9.06
N ALA A 86 -10.61 -4.77 8.07
CA ALA A 86 -12.05 -4.94 8.31
C ALA A 86 -12.37 -6.28 8.97
N LYS A 87 -11.73 -7.37 8.52
CA LYS A 87 -11.91 -8.71 9.08
C LYS A 87 -11.52 -8.78 10.56
N LYS A 88 -10.42 -8.15 10.98
CA LYS A 88 -10.01 -8.05 12.41
C LYS A 88 -11.07 -7.36 13.27
N HIS A 89 -11.88 -6.48 12.67
CA HIS A 89 -12.98 -5.77 13.32
C HIS A 89 -14.36 -6.41 13.08
N GLY A 90 -14.43 -7.60 12.47
CA GLY A 90 -15.70 -8.28 12.20
C GLY A 90 -16.59 -7.59 11.16
N LEU A 91 -15.98 -6.82 10.25
CA LEU A 91 -16.67 -6.05 9.22
C LEU A 91 -16.31 -6.57 7.81
N PRO A 92 -17.22 -6.41 6.82
CA PRO A 92 -16.84 -6.51 5.42
C PRO A 92 -15.93 -5.34 5.03
N GLU A 93 -15.10 -5.52 4.00
CA GLU A 93 -14.11 -4.53 3.58
C GLU A 93 -14.72 -3.17 3.20
N GLU A 94 -15.91 -3.15 2.60
CA GLU A 94 -16.65 -1.92 2.29
C GLU A 94 -16.92 -1.04 3.52
N ARG A 95 -16.94 -1.65 4.71
CA ARG A 95 -17.20 -0.99 5.99
C ARG A 95 -15.93 -0.75 6.81
N ALA A 96 -14.73 -0.99 6.24
CA ALA A 96 -13.46 -0.73 6.92
C ALA A 96 -13.36 0.70 7.49
N GLY A 97 -13.89 1.68 6.74
CA GLY A 97 -13.89 3.09 7.13
C GLY A 97 -14.65 3.40 8.43
N GLU A 98 -15.58 2.53 8.86
CA GLU A 98 -16.36 2.74 10.09
C GLU A 98 -15.50 2.72 11.35
N VAL A 99 -14.39 2.00 11.33
CA VAL A 99 -13.51 1.77 12.49
C VAL A 99 -12.07 2.22 12.26
N LEU A 100 -11.74 2.72 11.07
CA LEU A 100 -10.44 3.33 10.80
C LEU A 100 -10.29 4.68 11.54
N PRO A 101 -9.10 4.98 12.09
CA PRO A 101 -8.76 6.31 12.58
C PRO A 101 -8.94 7.38 11.49
N ALA A 102 -9.36 8.60 11.89
CA ALA A 102 -9.54 9.71 10.96
C ALA A 102 -8.22 10.23 10.34
N SER A 103 -7.09 9.90 10.96
CA SER A 103 -5.71 10.21 10.56
C SER A 103 -5.08 9.17 9.62
N THR A 104 -5.84 8.18 9.13
CA THR A 104 -5.27 7.05 8.39
C THR A 104 -4.54 7.49 7.11
N VAL A 105 -3.36 6.93 6.88
CA VAL A 105 -2.58 7.06 5.66
C VAL A 105 -2.20 5.67 5.15
N ILE A 106 -1.89 5.56 3.85
CA ILE A 106 -1.41 4.32 3.25
C ILE A 106 -0.11 4.55 2.51
N TYR A 107 0.84 3.64 2.70
CA TYR A 107 2.08 3.55 1.91
C TYR A 107 1.90 2.39 0.94
N THR A 108 2.20 2.60 -0.34
CA THR A 108 2.13 1.56 -1.38
C THR A 108 3.37 1.66 -2.27
N THR A 109 3.97 0.53 -2.62
CA THR A 109 5.18 0.55 -3.46
C THR A 109 4.88 1.08 -4.86
N MET A 110 3.68 0.85 -5.38
CA MET A 110 3.26 1.28 -6.71
C MET A 110 1.99 2.13 -6.64
N GLU A 111 1.85 3.09 -7.56
CA GLU A 111 0.64 3.91 -7.73
C GLU A 111 -0.63 3.04 -7.76
N PRO A 112 -1.66 3.36 -6.94
CA PRO A 112 -2.90 2.61 -6.96
C PRO A 112 -3.57 2.60 -8.33
N CYS A 113 -4.03 1.43 -8.75
CA CYS A 113 -4.65 1.27 -10.06
C CYS A 113 -5.97 2.05 -10.17
N ASN A 114 -6.22 2.67 -11.34
CA ASN A 114 -7.50 3.34 -11.66
C ASN A 114 -8.47 2.48 -12.48
N LYS A 115 -7.98 1.37 -13.03
CA LYS A 115 -8.73 0.42 -13.86
C LYS A 115 -8.41 -1.00 -13.41
N ARG A 116 -9.40 -1.88 -13.52
CA ARG A 116 -9.24 -3.33 -13.31
C ARG A 116 -10.10 -4.11 -14.31
N SER A 117 -9.86 -5.41 -14.37
CA SER A 117 -10.73 -6.33 -15.10
C SER A 117 -12.16 -6.28 -14.57
N VAL A 118 -13.12 -6.61 -15.45
CA VAL A 118 -14.56 -6.61 -15.11
C VAL A 118 -14.82 -7.40 -13.83
N GLY A 119 -15.64 -6.83 -12.95
CA GLY A 119 -15.98 -7.40 -11.64
C GLY A 119 -15.02 -7.00 -10.50
N ASN A 120 -13.94 -6.29 -10.79
CA ASN A 120 -13.01 -5.81 -9.77
C ASN A 120 -13.07 -4.29 -9.59
N VAL A 121 -13.21 -3.84 -8.34
CA VAL A 121 -13.14 -2.41 -7.99
C VAL A 121 -11.67 -1.96 -7.98
N PRO A 122 -11.32 -0.86 -8.69
CA PRO A 122 -9.99 -0.26 -8.65
C PRO A 122 -9.55 0.18 -7.26
N CYS A 123 -8.24 0.16 -7.00
CA CYS A 123 -7.72 0.52 -5.68
C CYS A 123 -8.01 1.97 -5.33
N VAL A 124 -7.90 2.91 -6.29
CA VAL A 124 -8.31 4.31 -6.05
C VAL A 124 -9.77 4.42 -5.59
N ASP A 125 -10.69 3.66 -6.17
CA ASP A 125 -12.11 3.67 -5.78
C ASP A 125 -12.31 3.08 -4.38
N ARG A 126 -11.51 2.07 -4.01
CA ARG A 126 -11.50 1.50 -2.65
C ARG A 126 -11.02 2.50 -1.61
N LEU A 127 -9.95 3.23 -1.91
CA LEU A 127 -9.44 4.25 -1.00
C LEU A 127 -10.46 5.39 -0.82
N ILE A 128 -11.06 5.86 -1.93
CA ILE A 128 -12.06 6.95 -1.92
C ILE A 128 -13.33 6.56 -1.16
N ARG A 129 -13.82 5.32 -1.31
CA ARG A 129 -15.03 4.85 -0.62
C ARG A 129 -14.81 4.57 0.87
N THR A 130 -13.56 4.50 1.33
CA THR A 130 -13.22 4.25 2.74
C THR A 130 -13.49 5.50 3.58
N LYS A 131 -14.78 5.70 3.89
CA LYS A 131 -15.31 6.82 4.65
C LYS A 131 -15.83 6.34 5.99
N GLY A 132 -15.78 7.21 6.99
CA GLY A 132 -16.33 6.90 8.30
C GLY A 132 -17.83 7.09 8.39
N PRO A 133 -18.40 6.84 9.59
CA PRO A 133 -19.83 7.03 9.85
C PRO A 133 -20.28 8.49 9.69
N ASP A 134 -19.35 9.43 9.81
CA ASP A 134 -19.50 10.87 9.58
C ASP A 134 -19.43 11.26 8.09
N GLY A 135 -19.28 10.29 7.17
CA GLY A 135 -19.13 10.51 5.73
C GLY A 135 -17.77 11.08 5.32
N GLN A 136 -16.84 11.28 6.25
CA GLN A 136 -15.53 11.85 5.96
C GLN A 136 -14.53 10.78 5.50
N PRO A 137 -13.65 11.08 4.52
CA PRO A 137 -12.59 10.16 4.12
C PRO A 137 -11.74 9.77 5.32
N ARG A 138 -11.47 8.47 5.49
CA ARG A 138 -10.53 8.00 6.53
C ARG A 138 -9.10 7.99 6.03
N ILE A 139 -8.89 7.70 4.76
CA ILE A 139 -7.57 7.75 4.13
C ILE A 139 -7.32 9.19 3.70
N LYS A 140 -6.36 9.86 4.34
CA LYS A 140 -6.01 11.26 4.06
C LYS A 140 -4.89 11.40 3.05
N LYS A 141 -3.93 10.48 3.10
CA LYS A 141 -2.72 10.52 2.26
C LYS A 141 -2.37 9.14 1.72
N VAL A 142 -1.93 9.12 0.47
CA VAL A 142 -1.31 7.98 -0.20
C VAL A 142 0.15 8.34 -0.45
N TYR A 143 1.05 7.62 0.20
CA TYR A 143 2.48 7.67 -0.06
C TYR A 143 2.82 6.58 -1.07
N LEU A 144 3.38 6.94 -2.22
CA LEU A 144 3.70 6.00 -3.29
C LEU A 144 5.20 5.98 -3.59
N GLY A 145 5.74 4.78 -3.84
CA GLY A 145 7.16 4.61 -4.15
C GLY A 145 7.48 4.83 -5.63
N VAL A 146 6.67 4.27 -6.54
CA VAL A 146 6.78 4.53 -7.99
C VAL A 146 5.42 4.77 -8.61
N LYS A 147 5.39 5.50 -9.72
CA LYS A 147 4.22 5.51 -10.61
C LYS A 147 4.10 4.17 -11.32
N GLU A 148 2.87 3.77 -11.64
CA GLU A 148 2.64 2.55 -12.40
C GLU A 148 3.24 2.71 -13.81
N PRO A 149 4.08 1.77 -14.28
CA PRO A 149 4.70 1.89 -15.61
C PRO A 149 3.65 1.83 -16.72
N GLU A 150 3.61 2.86 -17.58
CA GLU A 150 2.64 3.00 -18.68
C GLU A 150 2.60 1.80 -19.64
N LYS A 151 3.72 1.07 -19.75
CA LYS A 151 3.91 -0.08 -20.65
C LYS A 151 2.87 -1.19 -20.43
N PHE A 152 2.28 -1.28 -19.24
CA PHE A 152 1.37 -2.38 -18.87
C PHE A 152 -0.10 -1.98 -18.76
N VAL A 153 -0.42 -0.72 -18.42
CA VAL A 153 -1.79 -0.29 -18.05
C VAL A 153 -2.27 0.97 -18.80
N GLY A 154 -1.43 1.56 -19.66
CA GLY A 154 -1.71 2.86 -20.29
C GLY A 154 -1.57 4.01 -19.28
N ALA A 155 -2.03 5.22 -19.65
CA ALA A 155 -1.98 6.37 -18.74
C ALA A 155 -2.84 6.12 -17.48
N ASN A 156 -2.18 5.99 -16.33
CA ASN A 156 -2.84 5.90 -15.03
C ASN A 156 -3.16 7.33 -14.51
N GLU A 157 -4.43 7.61 -14.34
CA GLU A 157 -4.94 8.89 -13.79
C GLU A 157 -5.30 8.75 -12.29
N GLY A 158 -4.82 7.70 -11.64
CA GLY A 158 -5.17 7.32 -10.27
C GLY A 158 -4.83 8.40 -9.26
N ILE A 159 -3.63 8.98 -9.34
CA ILE A 159 -3.22 10.13 -8.51
C ILE A 159 -4.18 11.32 -8.67
N ALA A 160 -4.60 11.63 -9.91
CA ALA A 160 -5.50 12.76 -10.16
C ALA A 160 -6.86 12.51 -9.50
N LYS A 161 -7.43 11.32 -9.71
CA LYS A 161 -8.71 10.90 -9.13
C LYS A 161 -8.71 10.91 -7.60
N LEU A 162 -7.61 10.48 -6.97
CA LEU A 162 -7.43 10.54 -5.51
C LEU A 162 -7.44 12.00 -5.01
N ARG A 163 -6.68 12.88 -5.67
CA ARG A 163 -6.60 14.30 -5.31
C ARG A 163 -7.93 15.03 -5.45
N GLU A 164 -8.68 14.75 -6.51
CA GLU A 164 -10.03 15.29 -6.72
C GLU A 164 -11.01 14.90 -5.60
N ASN A 165 -10.75 13.78 -4.91
CA ASN A 165 -11.53 13.30 -3.78
C ASN A 165 -10.92 13.68 -2.42
N GLY A 166 -9.98 14.63 -2.39
CA GLY A 166 -9.40 15.17 -1.17
C GLY A 166 -8.34 14.26 -0.52
N ILE A 167 -7.79 13.30 -1.27
CA ILE A 167 -6.71 12.41 -0.81
C ILE A 167 -5.39 12.91 -1.40
N GLU A 168 -4.47 13.34 -0.53
CA GLU A 168 -3.15 13.78 -0.98
C GLU A 168 -2.32 12.59 -1.48
N CYS A 169 -1.56 12.79 -2.54
CA CYS A 169 -0.66 11.76 -3.09
C CYS A 169 0.77 12.28 -3.11
N ILE A 170 1.66 11.60 -2.38
CA ILE A 170 3.03 12.04 -2.07
C ILE A 170 4.01 10.96 -2.50
N HIS A 171 5.01 11.32 -3.30
CA HIS A 171 6.07 10.40 -3.72
C HIS A 171 7.12 10.25 -2.60
N VAL A 172 7.53 9.01 -2.31
CA VAL A 172 8.63 8.70 -1.39
C VAL A 172 9.85 8.25 -2.22
N PRO A 173 10.85 9.12 -2.41
CA PRO A 173 11.98 8.84 -3.29
C PRO A 173 13.02 7.92 -2.66
N GLY A 174 13.90 7.35 -3.49
CA GLY A 174 15.11 6.63 -3.07
C GLY A 174 14.99 5.10 -3.05
N LEU A 175 13.88 4.54 -3.53
CA LEU A 175 13.62 3.10 -3.60
C LEU A 175 13.10 2.64 -4.97
N GLU A 176 13.06 3.54 -5.96
CA GLU A 176 12.34 3.35 -7.22
C GLU A 176 12.86 2.14 -8.02
N GLU A 177 14.19 2.03 -8.16
CA GLU A 177 14.83 0.92 -8.88
C GLU A 177 14.50 -0.42 -8.21
N ARG A 178 14.63 -0.48 -6.88
CA ARG A 178 14.37 -1.71 -6.13
C ARG A 178 12.89 -2.08 -6.15
N ILE A 179 12.00 -1.10 -6.04
CA ILE A 179 10.56 -1.31 -6.15
C ILE A 179 10.21 -1.88 -7.52
N LEU A 180 10.73 -1.30 -8.60
CA LEU A 180 10.48 -1.80 -9.95
C LEU A 180 11.03 -3.22 -10.14
N GLN A 181 12.24 -3.49 -9.64
CA GLN A 181 12.83 -4.82 -9.67
C GLN A 181 11.98 -5.87 -8.96
N VAL A 182 11.49 -5.58 -7.75
CA VAL A 182 10.60 -6.48 -7.01
C VAL A 182 9.27 -6.63 -7.74
N ALA A 183 8.67 -5.52 -8.17
CA ALA A 183 7.37 -5.50 -8.82
C ALA A 183 7.34 -6.38 -10.07
N THR A 184 8.40 -6.41 -10.87
CA THR A 184 8.47 -7.18 -12.12
C THR A 184 9.16 -8.54 -11.99
N ALA A 185 9.42 -9.03 -10.77
CA ALA A 185 10.17 -10.27 -10.55
C ALA A 185 9.57 -11.51 -11.25
N GLY A 186 8.27 -11.50 -11.57
CA GLY A 186 7.60 -12.57 -12.31
C GLY A 186 7.38 -12.29 -13.80
N HIS A 187 7.71 -11.11 -14.31
CA HIS A 187 7.50 -10.72 -15.71
C HIS A 187 8.68 -11.19 -16.57
N GLU A 188 8.40 -11.79 -17.73
CA GLU A 188 9.44 -12.09 -18.72
C GLU A 188 10.00 -10.78 -19.29
N THR A 189 11.34 -10.66 -19.32
CA THR A 189 12.07 -9.48 -19.81
C THR A 189 12.12 -9.40 -21.33
#